data_AF-B5EB22-F1
#
_entry.id   AF-B5EB22-F1
#
_cell.length_a   1.000
_cell.length_b   1.000
_cell.length_c   1.000
_cell.angle_alpha   90.00
_cell.angle_beta   90.00
_cell.angle_gamma   90.00
#
_symmetry.space_group_name_H-M   'P 1'
#
loop_
_entity.id
_entity.type
_entity.pdbx_description
1 polymer ?
#
loop_
_entity_poly.entity_id
_entity_poly.type
_entity_poly.pdbx_seq_one_letter_code
_entity_poly.pdbx_strand_id
1 'polypeptide(L)' 'MQLMPRGDHYVWYCDWCDTRNLTHWVRVERDEVCCAACQKKYPVMENLRQAKGKGVPHYYQIL' A
#
# COMPACT_ATOMS: atom_id res chain seq x y z
N MET A 1 5.92 6.60 2.42
CA MET A 1 5.16 6.18 1.23
C MET A 1 3.69 6.02 1.59
N GLN A 2 2.76 6.46 0.74
CA GLN A 2 1.33 6.32 0.98
C GLN A 2 0.70 5.35 -0.03
N LEU A 3 0.07 4.28 0.46
CA LEU A 3 -0.66 3.32 -0.37
C LEU A 3 -2.11 3.79 -0.53
N MET A 4 -2.55 3.93 -1.79
CA MET A 4 -3.91 4.32 -2.16
C MET A 4 -4.60 3.14 -2.85
N PRO A 5 -5.75 2.65 -2.34
CA PRO A 5 -6.47 1.56 -2.98
C PRO A 5 -7.03 2.00 -4.34
N ARG A 6 -6.94 1.11 -5.33
CA ARG A 6 -7.48 1.28 -6.68
C ARG A 6 -7.87 -0.08 -7.27
N GLY A 7 -9.14 -0.46 -7.08
CA GLY A 7 -9.63 -1.77 -7.48
C GLY A 7 -8.98 -2.88 -6.65
N ASP A 8 -8.35 -3.84 -7.31
CA ASP A 8 -7.62 -4.98 -6.74
C ASP A 8 -6.12 -4.70 -6.47
N HIS A 9 -5.70 -3.44 -6.61
CA HIS A 9 -4.33 -3.01 -6.37
C HIS A 9 -4.26 -1.83 -5.42
N TYR A 10 -3.11 -1.67 -4.78
CA TYR A 10 -2.67 -0.41 -4.19
C TYR A 10 -1.71 0.29 -5.15
N VAL A 11 -1.94 1.58 -5.35
CA VAL A 11 -1.01 2.47 -6.04
C VAL A 11 -0.22 3.25 -4.99
N TRP A 12 1.09 3.31 -5.17
CA TRP A 12 1.96 4.08 -4.28
C TRP A 12 3.17 4.62 -5.04
N TYR A 13 3.74 5.70 -4.54
CA TYR A 13 4.99 6.27 -5.06
C TYR A 13 6.12 5.90 -4.12
N CYS A 14 7.24 5.50 -4.71
CA CYS A 14 8.43 5.15 -3.97
C CYS A 14 9.24 6.42 -3.63
N ASP A 15 9.17 6.90 -2.40
CA ASP A 15 9.94 8.04 -1.86
C ASP A 15 11.47 7.96 -2.09
N TRP A 16 12.03 6.79 -2.44
CA TRP A 16 13.47 6.63 -2.73
C TRP A 16 13.86 6.85 -4.21
N CYS A 17 12.94 6.69 -5.15
CA CYS A 17 13.27 6.74 -6.58
C CYS A 17 12.11 7.23 -7.46
N ASP A 18 11.10 7.84 -6.84
CA ASP A 18 9.89 8.43 -7.44
C ASP A 18 9.09 7.52 -8.38
N THR A 19 9.41 6.23 -8.37
CA THR A 19 8.74 5.23 -9.20
C THR A 19 7.32 5.00 -8.69
N ARG A 20 6.35 5.10 -9.59
CA ARG A 20 4.98 4.66 -9.34
C ARG A 20 4.91 3.13 -9.36
N ASN A 21 4.45 2.57 -8.26
CA ASN A 21 4.28 1.13 -8.08
C ASN A 21 2.80 0.74 -8.03
N LEU A 22 2.52 -0.48 -8.46
CA LEU A 22 1.22 -1.15 -8.33
C LEU A 22 1.44 -2.46 -7.56
N THR A 23 0.70 -2.67 -6.48
CA THR A 23 0.83 -3.88 -5.66
C THR A 23 -0.55 -4.48 -5.42
N HIS A 24 -0.77 -5.73 -5.82
CA HIS A 24 -2.01 -6.45 -5.55
C HIS A 24 -2.30 -6.51 -4.05
N TRP A 25 -3.57 -6.37 -3.68
CA TRP A 25 -4.01 -6.41 -2.27
C TRP A 25 -3.57 -7.69 -1.54
N VAL A 26 -3.64 -8.85 -2.22
CA VAL A 26 -3.18 -10.16 -1.69
C VAL A 26 -1.69 -10.15 -1.33
N ARG A 27 -0.87 -9.34 -2.01
CA ARG A 27 0.56 -9.22 -1.69
C ARG A 27 0.81 -8.29 -0.51
N VAL A 28 -0.09 -7.34 -0.27
CA VAL A 28 -0.02 -6.42 0.86
C VAL A 28 -0.34 -7.13 2.19
N GLU A 29 -1.08 -8.23 2.16
CA GLU A 29 -1.29 -9.11 3.34
C GLU A 29 0.01 -9.73 3.89
N ARG A 30 1.12 -9.64 3.15
CA ARG A 30 2.45 -10.08 3.62
C ARG A 30 3.23 -8.98 4.36
N ASP A 31 2.55 -7.93 4.79
CA ASP A 31 3.06 -6.81 5.60
C ASP A 31 4.17 -5.96 4.98
N GLU A 32 4.67 -6.28 3.79
CA GLU A 32 5.67 -5.51 3.05
C GLU A 32 5.27 -5.30 1.58
N VAL A 33 5.59 -4.12 1.04
CA VAL A 33 5.61 -3.88 -0.41
C VAL A 33 7.05 -3.68 -0.88
N CYS A 34 7.35 -4.10 -2.10
CA CYS A 34 8.66 -3.92 -2.72
C CYS A 34 8.53 -3.02 -3.95
N CYS A 35 9.43 -2.04 -4.08
CA CYS A 35 9.49 -1.19 -5.27
C CYS A 35 10.06 -2.00 -6.44
N ALA A 36 9.33 -2.06 -7.56
CA ALA A 36 9.77 -2.82 -8.73
C ALA A 36 11.03 -2.22 -9.39
N ALA A 37 11.31 -0.94 -9.21
CA ALA A 37 12.50 -0.29 -9.76
C ALA A 37 13.73 -0.45 -8.87
N CYS A 38 13.67 0.04 -7.62
CA CYS A 38 14.84 0.06 -6.74
C CYS A 38 14.95 -1.15 -5.81
N GLN A 39 14.00 -2.09 -5.87
CA GLN A 39 13.95 -3.33 -5.09
C GLN A 39 13.99 -3.13 -3.56
N LYS A 40 13.77 -1.91 -3.08
CA LYS A 40 13.65 -1.60 -1.66
C LYS A 40 12.27 -2.02 -1.14
N LYS A 41 12.28 -2.56 0.07
CA LYS A 41 11.10 -3.05 0.77
C LYS A 41 10.59 -2.01 1.77
N TYR A 42 9.27 -1.91 1.91
CA TYR A 42 8.59 -0.97 2.79
C TYR A 42 7.51 -1.68 3.61
N PRO A 43 7.51 -1.57 4.95
CA PRO A 43 6.52 -2.20 5.82
C PRO A 43 5.17 -1.45 5.79
N VAL A 44 4.08 -2.17 5.55
CA VAL A 44 2.75 -1.61 5.27
C VAL A 44 1.87 -1.45 6.52
N MET A 45 1.94 -2.40 7.46
CA MET A 45 1.05 -2.44 8.64
C MET A 45 1.21 -1.26 9.60
N GLU A 46 2.41 -0.66 9.66
CA GLU A 46 2.66 0.50 10.53
C GLU A 46 1.92 1.75 10.04
N ASN A 47 1.71 1.86 8.72
CA ASN A 47 1.13 3.04 8.09
C ASN A 47 -0.39 2.93 7.88
N LEU A 48 -0.94 1.71 7.71
CA LEU A 48 -2.39 1.49 7.69
C LEU A 48 -3.06 1.87 9.02
N ARG A 49 -2.35 1.71 10.15
CA ARG A 49 -2.84 2.12 11.47
C ARG A 49 -2.94 3.65 11.61
N GLN A 50 -2.04 4.41 10.99
CA GLN A 50 -2.09 5.88 10.99
C GLN A 50 -3.19 6.45 10.07
N ALA A 51 -3.57 5.72 9.02
CA ALA A 51 -4.68 6.12 8.14
C ALA A 51 -6.07 6.06 8.81
N LYS A 52 -6.21 5.41 9.98
CA LYS A 52 -7.48 5.35 10.73
C LYS A 52 -7.98 6.69 11.28
N GLY A 53 -7.19 7.78 11.20
CA GLY A 53 -7.58 9.10 11.68
C GLY A 53 -8.32 10.00 10.68
N LYS A 54 -8.37 9.65 9.39
CA LYS A 54 -9.02 10.47 8.35
C LYS A 54 -9.81 9.59 7.41
N GLY A 55 -11.08 9.37 7.76
CA GLY A 55 -12.17 8.82 6.92
C GLY A 55 -11.73 7.97 5.74
N VAL A 56 -11.44 6.70 5.97
CA VAL A 56 -11.25 5.71 4.89
C VAL A 56 -12.58 4.97 4.69
N PRO A 57 -13.11 4.88 3.46
CA PRO A 57 -14.35 4.16 3.19
C PRO A 57 -14.19 2.67 3.52
N HIS A 58 -15.13 2.18 4.31
CA HIS A 58 -15.31 0.81 4.76
C HIS A 58 -15.65 -0.08 3.54
N TYR A 59 -14.65 -0.57 2.79
CA TYR A 59 -14.91 -1.53 1.70
C TYR A 59 -14.41 -2.96 1.99
N TYR A 60 -13.95 -3.26 3.20
CA TYR A 60 -13.43 -4.60 3.52
C TYR A 60 -14.15 -5.23 4.71
N GLN A 61 -15.47 -5.24 4.66
CA GLN A 61 -16.27 -6.06 5.56
C GLN A 61 -17.39 -6.80 4.82
N ILE A 62 -17.01 -7.58 3.80
CA ILE A 62 -17.73 -8.74 3.26
C ILE A 62 -16.60 -9.57 2.61
N LEU A 63 -16.09 -10.68 3.16
CA LEU A 63 -16.71 -11.88 3.71
C LEU A 63 -15.93 -12.38 4.94
#